data_AF-A0A946MCL4-F1
#
_entry.id   AF-A0A946MCL4-F1
#
_cell.length_a   1.000
_cell.length_b   1.000
_cell.length_c   1.000
_cell.angle_alpha   90.00
_cell.angle_beta   90.00
_cell.angle_gamma   90.00
#
_symmetry.space_group_name_H-M   'P 1'
#
loop_
_entity.id
_entity.type
_entity.pdbx_description
1 polymer ?
#
loop_
_entity_poly.entity_id
_entity_poly.type
_entity_poly.pdbx_seq_one_letter_code
_entity_poly.pdbx_strand_id
1 'polypeptide(L)' 'IVNDPKLEIFKEYRVHDDFEEQPLHGTFIIDADGLVRWQDISYEPFMDTDFLLKEAVRLLDVK' A
#
# COMPACT_ATOMS: atom_id res chain seq x y z
N ILE A 1 -5.32 -14.17 -2.22
CA ILE A 1 -6.49 -13.39 -1.75
C ILE A 1 -6.54 -13.53 -0.24
N VAL A 2 -6.55 -12.42 0.49
CA VAL A 2 -6.74 -12.35 1.94
C VAL A 2 -8.13 -11.79 2.25
N ASN A 3 -8.68 -12.03 3.43
CA ASN A 3 -10.01 -11.56 3.84
C ASN A 3 -9.93 -10.89 5.21
N ASP A 4 -10.27 -9.60 5.28
CA ASP A 4 -10.34 -8.81 6.51
C ASP A 4 -11.73 -8.16 6.62
N PRO A 5 -12.77 -8.91 7.05
CA PRO A 5 -14.14 -8.44 7.04
C PRO A 5 -14.42 -7.37 8.11
N LYS A 6 -13.49 -7.17 9.04
CA LYS A 6 -13.59 -6.15 10.09
C LYS A 6 -12.82 -4.86 9.77
N LEU A 7 -12.10 -4.85 8.65
CA LEU A 7 -11.26 -3.73 8.20
C LEU A 7 -10.19 -3.35 9.23
N GLU A 8 -9.75 -4.29 10.07
CA GLU A 8 -8.73 -4.04 11.11
C GLU A 8 -7.38 -3.70 10.47
N ILE A 9 -6.98 -4.46 9.45
CA ILE A 9 -5.73 -4.25 8.71
C ILE A 9 -5.82 -2.98 7.86
N PHE A 10 -6.99 -2.72 7.26
CA PHE A 10 -7.17 -1.49 6.48
C PHE A 10 -6.95 -0.24 7.33
N LYS A 11 -7.45 -0.25 8.57
CA LYS A 11 -7.24 0.85 9.54
C LYS A 11 -5.79 0.93 10.01
N GLU A 12 -5.16 -0.20 10.30
CA GLU A 12 -3.74 -0.24 10.74
C GLU A 12 -2.80 0.34 9.67
N TYR A 13 -3.08 0.07 8.39
CA TYR A 13 -2.34 0.61 7.24
C TYR A 13 -2.87 1.97 6.75
N ARG A 14 -3.84 2.57 7.43
CA ARG A 14 -4.47 3.86 7.09
C ARG A 14 -5.06 3.91 5.67
N VAL A 15 -5.51 2.77 5.15
CA VAL A 15 -6.22 2.61 3.88
C VAL A 15 -7.72 2.43 4.11
N HIS A 16 -8.26 3.26 5.00
CA HIS A 16 -9.66 3.26 5.36
C HIS A 16 -10.14 4.71 5.40
N ASP A 17 -11.27 4.98 4.76
CA ASP A 17 -11.97 6.26 4.88
C ASP A 17 -12.91 6.19 6.09
N ASP A 18 -12.59 6.91 7.15
CA ASP A 18 -13.40 6.95 8.37
C ASP A 18 -14.70 7.75 8.21
N PHE A 19 -14.83 8.58 7.17
CA PHE A 19 -16.05 9.32 6.87
C PHE A 19 -17.04 8.48 6.05
N GLU A 20 -16.55 7.79 5.03
CA GLU A 20 -17.36 6.94 4.15
C GLU A 20 -17.45 5.47 4.62
N GLU A 21 -16.75 5.12 5.70
CA GLU A 21 -16.67 3.77 6.30
C GLU A 21 -16.28 2.68 5.29
N GLN A 22 -15.36 2.99 4.38
CA GLN A 22 -14.97 2.09 3.29
C GLN A 22 -13.44 1.95 3.14
N PRO A 23 -12.96 0.81 2.61
CA PRO A 23 -11.56 0.64 2.29
C PRO A 23 -11.13 1.54 1.12
N LEU A 24 -9.91 2.05 1.20
CA LEU A 24 -9.22 2.75 0.11
C LEU A 24 -8.24 1.81 -0.61
N HIS A 25 -7.80 2.21 -1.79
CA HIS A 25 -6.73 1.52 -2.49
C HIS A 25 -5.39 1.94 -1.89
N GLY A 26 -4.60 0.95 -1.45
CA GLY A 26 -3.25 1.16 -0.95
C GLY A 26 -2.24 0.30 -1.69
N THR A 27 -1.16 0.92 -2.17
CA THR A 27 -0.01 0.23 -2.76
C THR A 27 1.21 0.51 -1.90
N PHE A 28 1.95 -0.53 -1.53
CA PHE A 28 3.06 -0.42 -0.58
C PHE A 28 4.32 -1.10 -1.12
N ILE A 29 5.47 -0.49 -0.85
CA ILE A 29 6.78 -1.15 -0.94
C ILE A 29 7.26 -1.39 0.50
N ILE A 30 7.48 -2.66 0.85
CA ILE A 30 7.91 -3.09 2.18
C ILE A 30 9.26 -3.80 2.03
N ASP A 31 10.24 -3.46 2.88
CA ASP A 31 11.56 -4.09 2.86
C ASP A 31 11.62 -5.42 3.64
N ALA A 32 12.80 -6.05 3.66
CA ALA A 32 13.02 -7.33 4.31
C ALA A 32 12.91 -7.29 5.85
N ASP A 33 13.05 -6.10 6.44
CA ASP A 33 12.85 -5.88 7.87
C ASP A 33 11.37 -5.60 8.21
N GLY A 34 10.49 -5.61 7.21
CA GLY A 34 9.06 -5.36 7.36
C GLY A 34 8.70 -3.87 7.42
N LEU A 35 9.60 -2.96 7.04
CA LEU A 35 9.37 -1.52 7.08
C LEU A 35 8.76 -1.02 5.77
N VAL A 36 7.72 -0.19 5.87
CA VAL A 36 7.15 0.52 4.73
C VAL A 36 8.15 1.57 4.23
N ARG A 37 8.62 1.42 2.99
CA ARG A 37 9.59 2.34 2.35
C ARG A 37 8.93 3.36 1.45
N TRP A 38 7.77 3.02 0.93
CA TRP A 38 6.92 3.89 0.13
C TRP A 38 5.49 3.38 0.15
N GLN A 39 4.55 4.31 0.01
CA GLN A 39 3.14 3.99 -0.12
C GLN A 39 2.43 5.01 -1.00
N ASP A 40 1.37 4.55 -1.67
CA ASP A 40 0.35 5.37 -2.30
C ASP A 40 -1.01 4.93 -1.76
N ILE A 41 -1.81 5.88 -1.29
CA ILE A 41 -3.15 5.65 -0.74
C ILE A 41 -4.10 6.61 -1.42
N SER A 42 -5.10 6.08 -2.09
CA SER A 42 -6.04 6.87 -2.88
C SER A 42 -7.40 6.18 -3.00
N TYR A 43 -8.38 6.96 -3.42
CA TYR A 43 -9.68 6.44 -3.82
C TYR A 43 -9.57 5.59 -5.10
N GLU A 44 -8.73 5.99 -6.04
CA GLU A 44 -8.47 5.23 -7.27
C GLU A 44 -7.28 4.27 -7.08
N PRO A 45 -7.28 3.10 -7.77
CA PRO A 45 -6.13 2.21 -7.74
C PRO A 45 -4.90 2.87 -8.38
N PHE A 46 -3.73 2.58 -7.82
CA PHE A 46 -2.47 2.99 -8.41
C PHE A 46 -2.18 2.16 -9.69
N MET A 47 -1.94 2.83 -10.82
CA MET A 47 -1.83 2.17 -12.13
C MET A 47 -0.44 2.28 -12.80
N ASP A 48 0.48 3.09 -12.30
CA ASP A 48 1.81 3.29 -12.90
C ASP A 48 2.82 2.22 -12.44
N THR A 49 2.61 0.99 -12.88
CA THR A 49 3.43 -0.17 -12.48
C THR A 49 4.91 -0.04 -12.90
N ASP A 50 5.20 0.65 -14.01
CA ASP A 50 6.58 0.87 -14.47
C ASP A 50 7.34 1.83 -13.54
N PHE A 51 6.68 2.88 -13.05
CA PHE A 51 7.23 3.73 -11.99
C PHE A 51 7.46 2.91 -10.72
N LEU A 52 6.47 2.13 -10.29
CA LEU A 52 6.54 1.37 -9.04
C LEU A 52 7.72 0.40 -9.01
N LEU A 53 7.99 -0.31 -10.13
CA LEU A 53 9.11 -1.24 -10.22
C LEU A 53 10.47 -0.51 -10.13
N LYS A 54 10.61 0.63 -10.80
CA LYS A 54 11.84 1.45 -10.71
C LYS A 54 12.05 1.99 -9.30
N GLU A 55 10.96 2.42 -8.67
CA GLU A 55 11.00 2.96 -7.32
C GLU A 55 11.32 1.87 -6.28
N ALA A 56 10.81 0.65 -6.47
CA ALA A 56 11.17 -0.50 -5.65
C ALA A 56 12.66 -0.84 -5.75
N VAL A 57 13.24 -0.88 -6.95
CA VAL A 57 14.69 -1.09 -7.14
C VAL A 57 15.51 -0.03 -6.41
N ARG A 58 15.11 1.24 -6.52
CA ARG A 58 15.79 2.36 -5.87
C ARG A 58 15.69 2.33 -4.34
N LEU A 59 14.52 2.01 -3.81
CA LEU A 59 14.23 2.06 -2.37
C LEU A 59 14.72 0.82 -1.61
N LEU A 60 14.73 -0.33 -2.27
CA LEU A 60 15.13 -1.61 -1.69
C LEU A 60 16.61 -1.93 -1.94
N ASP A 61 17.33 -1.08 -2.69
CA ASP A 61 18.74 -1.31 -3.11
C ASP A 61 18.96 -2.69 -3.74
N VAL A 62 17.97 -3.15 -4.52
CA VAL A 62 18.01 -4.44 -5.21
C VAL A 62 18.79 -4.25 -6.51
N LYS A 63 19.89 -4.99 -6.67
CA LYS A 63 20.75 -4.94 -7.86
C LYS A 63 20.26 -5.84 -8.99
#